data_AF-A0A919X3B6-F1
#
_entry.id   AF-A0A919X3B6-F1
#
_cell.length_a   1.000
_cell.length_b   1.000
_cell.length_c   1.000
_cell.angle_alpha   90.00
_cell.angle_beta   90.00
_cell.angle_gamma   90.00
#
_symmetry.space_group_name_H-M   'P 1'
#
loop_
_entity.id
_entity.type
_entity.pdbx_description
1 polymer ?
#
loop_
_entity_poly.entity_id
_entity_poly.type
_entity_poly.pdbx_seq_one_letter_code
_entity_poly.pdbx_strand_id
1 'polypeptide(L)'
;MSVKSAERVLRIFELLSANMNGMTIKEISETLQLPQSSTSGLVKTLLHENYLSINQQKRFILGPKLIPVGNAAMESLDISSLGHPSLKKLTEAVEETVFMAVLVEKELVYVAKIDSNRSIRTSAYLGGQKPLYCTGLGKAFLAFMNENDRINYLNTVQLKAITEQTITSKEELKKRLQEYRQQGYSIDDEENEDGLYCLAAPVFDIMGSIQAAISVAGPKERMLRQQESILKHLKQTAAVISAKLGYVSEEGV
;
A
#
# COMPACT_ATOMS: atom_id res chain seq x y z
N MET A 1 16.69 27.18 6.12
CA MET A 1 17.18 27.67 4.81
C MET A 1 17.45 26.45 3.94
N SER A 2 16.81 26.31 2.78
CA SER A 2 17.08 25.18 1.87
C SER A 2 18.34 25.47 1.04
N VAL A 3 19.12 24.42 0.75
CA VAL A 3 20.28 24.51 -0.13
C VAL A 3 19.79 24.34 -1.58
N LYS A 4 19.78 25.42 -2.36
CA LYS A 4 19.17 25.48 -3.70
C LYS A 4 19.68 24.38 -4.66
N SER A 5 20.95 24.00 -4.60
CA SER A 5 21.50 22.94 -5.44
C SER A 5 20.94 21.56 -5.09
N ALA A 6 20.76 21.26 -3.80
CA ALA A 6 20.17 20.00 -3.35
C ALA A 6 18.71 19.88 -3.80
N GLU A 7 17.91 20.95 -3.62
CA GLU A 7 16.51 20.99 -4.08
C GLU A 7 16.38 20.73 -5.58
N ARG A 8 17.26 21.33 -6.39
CA ARG A 8 17.27 21.13 -7.85
C ARG A 8 17.62 19.69 -8.23
N VAL A 9 18.55 19.05 -7.53
CA VAL A 9 18.89 17.63 -7.76
C VAL A 9 17.69 16.73 -7.49
N LEU A 10 17.00 16.94 -6.36
CA LEU A 10 15.79 16.18 -6.01
C LEU A 10 14.71 16.33 -7.08
N ARG A 11 14.43 17.57 -7.50
CA ARG A 11 13.47 17.84 -8.59
C ARG A 11 13.85 17.22 -9.93
N ILE A 12 15.15 17.09 -10.23
CA ILE A 12 15.62 16.37 -11.43
C ILE A 12 15.32 14.87 -11.30
N PHE A 13 15.54 14.27 -10.14
CA PHE A 13 15.21 12.86 -9.92
C PHE A 13 13.70 12.60 -10.04
N GLU A 14 12.87 13.44 -9.42
CA GLU A 14 11.40 13.36 -9.50
C GLU A 14 10.89 13.52 -10.95
N LEU A 15 11.48 14.46 -11.70
CA LEU A 15 11.12 14.66 -13.10
C LEU A 15 11.48 13.44 -13.95
N LEU A 16 12.68 12.88 -13.76
CA LEU A 16 13.13 11.72 -14.52
C LEU A 16 12.44 10.42 -14.09
N SER A 17 12.00 10.29 -12.84
CA SER A 17 11.19 9.15 -12.40
C SER A 17 9.81 9.13 -13.09
N ALA A 18 9.24 10.31 -13.37
CA ALA A 18 7.99 10.44 -14.13
C ALA A 18 8.19 10.28 -15.65
N ASN A 19 9.43 10.28 -16.16
CA ASN A 19 9.75 10.27 -17.59
C ASN A 19 10.73 9.13 -17.94
N MET A 20 10.22 7.90 -17.95
CA MET A 20 11.01 6.67 -18.15
C MET A 20 11.82 6.62 -19.47
N ASN A 21 11.38 7.34 -20.51
CA ASN A 21 12.11 7.45 -21.79
C ASN A 21 13.32 8.41 -21.73
N GLY A 22 13.52 9.08 -20.60
CA GLY A 22 14.60 10.02 -20.37
C GLY A 22 14.40 11.37 -21.06
N MET A 23 15.22 12.33 -20.63
CA MET A 23 15.14 13.72 -21.09
C MET A 23 16.53 14.28 -21.44
N THR A 24 16.57 15.27 -22.31
CA THR A 24 17.75 16.08 -22.62
C THR A 24 17.94 17.18 -21.57
N ILE A 25 19.15 17.75 -21.47
CA ILE A 25 19.42 18.88 -20.56
C ILE A 25 18.47 20.05 -20.84
N LYS A 26 18.14 20.31 -22.11
CA LYS A 26 17.22 21.38 -22.51
C LYS A 26 15.81 21.13 -21.97
N GLU A 27 15.27 19.94 -22.21
CA GLU A 27 13.94 19.55 -21.72
C GLU A 27 13.86 19.62 -20.18
N ILE A 28 14.89 19.13 -19.46
CA ILE A 28 14.96 19.21 -17.99
C ILE A 28 14.97 20.68 -17.53
N SER A 29 15.77 21.52 -18.17
CA SER A 29 15.93 22.93 -17.83
C SER A 29 14.63 23.71 -18.02
N GLU A 30 13.95 23.49 -19.14
CA GLU A 30 12.69 24.14 -19.48
C GLU A 30 11.57 23.69 -18.54
N THR A 31 11.45 22.38 -18.29
CA THR A 31 10.41 21.82 -17.42
C THR A 31 10.54 22.28 -15.98
N LEU A 32 11.77 22.32 -15.44
CA LEU A 32 12.01 22.75 -14.06
C LEU A 32 12.17 24.27 -13.90
N GLN A 33 12.16 25.02 -15.02
CA GLN A 33 12.44 26.47 -15.07
C GLN A 33 13.78 26.83 -14.42
N LEU A 34 14.82 26.05 -14.71
CA LEU A 34 16.17 26.24 -14.20
C LEU A 34 17.08 26.86 -15.28
N PRO A 35 18.12 27.64 -14.91
CA PRO A 35 19.12 28.09 -15.89
C PRO A 35 19.91 26.93 -16.48
N GLN A 36 20.00 26.87 -17.81
CA GLN A 36 20.60 25.74 -18.56
C GLN A 36 22.06 25.45 -18.18
N SER A 37 22.85 26.48 -17.87
CA SER A 37 24.24 26.30 -17.40
C SER A 37 24.30 25.52 -16.08
N SER A 38 23.43 25.86 -15.12
CA SER A 38 23.36 25.18 -13.83
C SER A 38 22.76 23.78 -13.95
N THR A 39 21.73 23.59 -14.78
CA THR A 39 21.15 22.27 -15.08
C THR A 39 22.21 21.35 -15.70
N SER A 40 22.99 21.85 -16.66
CA SER A 40 24.08 21.08 -17.27
C SER A 40 25.13 20.68 -16.25
N GLY A 41 25.48 21.55 -15.30
CA GLY A 41 26.43 21.22 -14.23
C GLY A 41 25.92 20.08 -13.38
N LEU A 42 24.69 20.19 -12.87
CA LEU A 42 24.05 19.17 -12.03
C LEU A 42 23.92 17.83 -12.75
N VAL A 43 23.38 17.82 -13.97
CA VAL A 43 23.18 16.58 -14.77
C VAL A 43 24.52 15.90 -15.06
N LYS A 44 25.57 16.65 -15.40
CA LYS A 44 26.91 16.08 -15.62
C LYS A 44 27.51 15.51 -14.34
N THR A 45 27.36 16.18 -13.20
CA THR A 45 27.79 15.64 -11.91
C THR A 45 27.04 14.35 -11.58
N LEU A 46 25.71 14.33 -11.72
CA LEU A 46 24.92 13.14 -11.43
C LEU A 46 25.25 11.97 -12.39
N LEU A 47 25.55 12.26 -13.66
CA LEU A 47 26.03 11.26 -14.61
C LEU A 47 27.40 10.71 -14.19
N HIS A 48 28.37 11.59 -13.88
CA HIS A 48 29.70 11.20 -13.42
C HIS A 48 29.64 10.31 -12.17
N GLU A 49 28.73 10.65 -11.25
CA GLU A 49 28.52 9.90 -10.01
C GLU A 49 27.65 8.63 -10.20
N ASN A 50 27.22 8.29 -11.42
CA ASN A 50 26.35 7.16 -11.76
C ASN A 50 24.92 7.20 -11.16
N TYR A 51 24.49 8.37 -10.68
CA TYR A 51 23.10 8.62 -10.28
C TYR A 51 22.18 8.87 -11.48
N LEU A 52 22.75 9.28 -12.62
CA LEU A 52 22.08 9.27 -13.92
C LEU A 52 22.81 8.32 -14.88
N SER A 53 22.13 7.93 -15.95
CA SER A 53 22.69 7.18 -17.07
C SER A 53 22.18 7.76 -18.38
N ILE A 54 22.79 7.35 -19.49
CA ILE A 54 22.35 7.74 -20.83
C ILE A 54 21.76 6.51 -21.51
N ASN A 55 20.54 6.63 -22.02
CA ASN A 55 19.90 5.55 -22.78
C ASN A 55 20.40 5.50 -24.24
N GLN A 56 19.91 4.53 -25.02
CA GLN A 56 20.30 4.36 -26.43
C GLN A 56 20.02 5.59 -27.31
N GLN A 57 19.03 6.42 -26.93
CA GLN A 57 18.64 7.64 -27.64
C GLN A 57 19.44 8.88 -27.19
N LYS A 58 20.52 8.69 -26.42
CA LYS A 58 21.34 9.77 -25.85
C LYS A 58 20.57 10.70 -24.89
N ARG A 59 19.51 10.19 -24.25
CA ARG A 59 18.72 10.90 -23.24
C ARG A 59 19.14 10.48 -21.83
N PHE A 60 19.08 11.41 -20.89
CA PHE A 60 19.41 11.16 -19.49
C PHE A 60 18.24 10.45 -18.80
N ILE A 61 18.55 9.37 -18.10
CA ILE A 61 17.64 8.56 -17.28
C ILE A 61 18.22 8.40 -15.87
N LEU A 62 17.42 7.92 -14.92
CA LEU A 62 17.91 7.53 -13.60
C LEU A 62 18.96 6.41 -13.73
N GLY A 63 20.04 6.53 -12.96
CA GLY A 63 21.19 5.63 -13.00
C GLY A 63 21.14 4.54 -11.92
N PRO A 64 21.92 3.46 -12.08
CA PRO A 64 21.86 2.28 -11.21
C PRO A 64 22.27 2.55 -9.76
N LYS A 65 23.01 3.63 -9.47
CA LYS A 65 23.41 3.98 -8.08
C LYS A 65 22.21 4.37 -7.20
N LEU A 66 21.06 4.71 -7.81
CA LEU A 66 19.81 4.97 -7.08
C LEU A 66 19.16 3.69 -6.54
N ILE A 67 19.43 2.52 -7.14
CA ILE A 67 18.84 1.24 -6.72
C ILE A 67 19.17 0.90 -5.25
N PRO A 68 20.45 0.84 -4.82
CA PRO A 68 20.76 0.53 -3.42
C PRO A 68 20.26 1.61 -2.44
N VAL A 69 20.21 2.89 -2.86
CA VAL A 69 19.66 3.98 -2.03
C VAL A 69 18.16 3.79 -1.81
N GLY A 70 17.43 3.45 -2.87
CA GLY A 70 16.01 3.11 -2.80
C GLY A 70 15.77 1.87 -1.95
N ASN A 71 16.56 0.81 -2.12
CA ASN A 71 16.45 -0.41 -1.32
C ASN A 71 16.67 -0.14 0.18
N ALA A 72 17.72 0.60 0.54
CA ALA A 72 17.97 0.96 1.93
C ALA A 72 16.84 1.83 2.53
N ALA A 73 16.26 2.74 1.73
CA ALA A 73 15.10 3.52 2.15
C ALA A 73 13.88 2.61 2.40
N MET A 74 13.62 1.64 1.51
CA MET A 74 12.55 0.64 1.66
C MET A 74 12.77 -0.26 2.88
N GLU A 75 13.99 -0.73 3.15
CA GLU A 75 14.32 -1.52 4.33
C GLU A 75 14.15 -0.73 5.63
N SER A 76 14.38 0.58 5.61
CA SER A 76 14.19 1.46 6.76
C SER A 76 12.74 1.86 7.04
N LEU A 77 11.82 1.60 6.09
CA LEU A 77 10.42 1.95 6.23
C LEU A 77 9.72 0.98 7.19
N ASP A 78 9.63 1.38 8.46
CA ASP A 78 8.69 0.76 9.39
C ASP A 78 7.25 1.18 9.03
N ILE A 79 6.60 0.34 8.23
CA ILE A 79 5.21 0.50 7.77
C ILE A 79 4.25 0.70 8.95
N SER A 80 4.50 0.06 10.10
CA SER A 80 3.66 0.21 11.28
C SER A 80 3.74 1.64 11.83
N SER A 81 4.97 2.14 12.03
CA SER A 81 5.21 3.51 12.50
C SER A 81 4.68 4.56 11.51
N LEU A 82 4.82 4.31 10.20
CA LEU A 82 4.32 5.20 9.14
C LEU A 82 2.78 5.29 9.13
N GLY A 83 2.13 4.16 9.35
CA GLY A 83 0.68 4.01 9.33
C GLY A 83 -0.01 4.50 10.60
N HIS A 84 0.62 4.35 11.76
CA HIS A 84 0.01 4.58 13.08
C HIS A 84 -0.75 5.93 13.20
N PRO A 85 -0.19 7.09 12.80
CA PRO A 85 -0.91 8.36 12.88
C PRO A 85 -2.17 8.39 12.00
N SER A 86 -2.14 7.72 10.85
CA SER A 86 -3.29 7.63 9.94
C SER A 86 -4.37 6.70 10.51
N LEU A 87 -3.98 5.57 11.11
CA LEU A 87 -4.92 4.63 11.75
C LEU A 87 -5.62 5.26 12.96
N LYS A 88 -4.90 6.08 13.73
CA LYS A 88 -5.49 6.82 14.86
C LYS A 88 -6.61 7.75 14.39
N LYS A 89 -6.37 8.55 13.35
CA LYS A 89 -7.38 9.42 12.75
C LYS A 89 -8.56 8.63 12.18
N LEU A 90 -8.30 7.47 11.57
CA LEU A 90 -9.36 6.59 11.07
C LEU A 90 -10.25 6.10 12.22
N THR A 91 -9.64 5.66 13.33
CA THR A 91 -10.36 5.20 14.53
C THR A 91 -11.21 6.31 15.12
N GLU A 92 -10.68 7.52 15.22
CA GLU A 92 -11.42 8.71 15.70
C GLU A 92 -12.62 9.04 14.81
N ALA A 93 -12.51 8.84 13.49
CA ALA A 93 -13.59 9.13 12.55
C ALA A 93 -14.70 8.07 12.50
N VAL A 94 -14.35 6.79 12.70
CA VAL A 94 -15.31 5.66 12.57
C VAL A 94 -15.76 5.09 13.91
N GLU A 95 -15.08 5.44 15.00
CA GLU A 95 -15.34 4.96 16.37
C GLU A 95 -15.37 3.42 16.53
N GLU A 96 -14.69 2.71 15.63
CA GLU A 96 -14.53 1.25 15.65
C GLU A 96 -13.05 0.89 15.56
N THR A 97 -12.69 -0.34 15.96
CA THR A 97 -11.30 -0.76 16.08
C THR A 97 -10.65 -0.89 14.70
N VAL A 98 -9.42 -0.38 14.58
CA VAL A 98 -8.66 -0.38 13.33
C VAL A 98 -7.43 -1.27 13.45
N PHE A 99 -7.16 -2.05 12.40
CA PHE A 99 -5.99 -2.91 12.31
C PHE A 99 -5.15 -2.59 11.08
N MET A 100 -3.86 -2.86 11.17
CA MET A 100 -2.96 -2.99 10.04
C MET A 100 -2.24 -4.33 10.12
N ALA A 101 -2.13 -5.00 8.98
CA ALA A 101 -1.39 -6.24 8.85
C ALA A 101 -0.49 -6.23 7.61
N VAL A 102 0.57 -7.02 7.69
CA VAL A 102 1.50 -7.31 6.59
C VAL A 102 1.51 -8.81 6.32
N LEU A 103 2.04 -9.22 5.17
CA LEU A 103 2.25 -10.62 4.85
C LEU A 103 3.72 -11.00 5.10
N VAL A 104 3.98 -11.90 6.05
CA VAL A 104 5.32 -12.43 6.34
C VAL A 104 5.29 -13.93 6.07
N GLU A 105 6.17 -14.43 5.20
CA GLU A 105 6.26 -15.87 4.88
C GLU A 105 4.90 -16.54 4.53
N LYS A 106 3.99 -15.78 3.89
CA LYS A 106 2.61 -16.17 3.52
C LYS A 106 1.60 -16.20 4.67
N GLU A 107 1.95 -15.68 5.83
CA GLU A 107 1.06 -15.55 6.98
C GLU A 107 0.71 -14.08 7.23
N LEU A 108 -0.54 -13.83 7.61
CA LEU A 108 -1.01 -12.50 7.96
C LEU A 108 -0.53 -12.16 9.36
N VAL A 109 0.25 -11.09 9.50
CA VAL A 109 0.78 -10.64 10.80
C VAL A 109 0.22 -9.26 11.12
N TYR A 110 -0.47 -9.13 12.26
CA TYR A 110 -0.95 -7.84 12.76
C TYR A 110 0.23 -7.01 13.30
N VAL A 111 0.47 -5.85 12.68
CA VAL A 111 1.57 -4.94 13.03
C VAL A 111 1.10 -3.66 13.71
N ALA A 112 -0.18 -3.32 13.58
CA ALA A 112 -0.79 -2.24 14.37
C ALA A 112 -2.25 -2.55 14.70
N LYS A 113 -2.68 -2.05 15.87
CA LYS A 113 -4.05 -2.13 16.38
C LYS A 113 -4.33 -0.84 17.13
N ILE A 114 -5.39 -0.15 16.76
CA ILE A 114 -5.91 1.00 17.51
C ILE A 114 -7.28 0.60 18.02
N ASP A 115 -7.39 0.37 19.32
CA ASP A 115 -8.67 0.06 19.97
C ASP A 115 -9.62 1.25 19.91
N SER A 116 -10.89 0.99 19.64
CA SER A 116 -11.95 1.97 19.89
C SER A 116 -12.17 2.14 21.40
N ASN A 117 -12.76 3.28 21.78
CA ASN A 117 -13.15 3.53 23.18
C ASN A 117 -14.39 2.72 23.62
N ARG A 118 -14.92 1.83 22.76
CA ARG A 118 -16.15 1.06 23.02
C ARG A 118 -15.83 -0.28 23.70
N SER A 119 -16.80 -0.83 24.44
CA SER A 119 -16.62 -1.98 25.33
C SER A 119 -16.39 -3.32 24.63
N ILE A 120 -16.79 -3.46 23.36
CA ILE A 120 -16.65 -4.71 22.60
C ILE A 120 -15.28 -4.72 21.94
N ARG A 121 -14.45 -5.71 22.31
CA ARG A 121 -13.09 -5.89 21.82
C ARG A 121 -12.99 -7.19 21.06
N THR A 122 -12.32 -7.16 19.92
CA THR A 122 -12.01 -8.34 19.11
C THR A 122 -10.99 -9.23 19.83
N SER A 123 -10.96 -10.53 19.52
CA SER A 123 -9.91 -11.46 19.99
C SER A 123 -8.52 -11.21 19.36
N ALA A 124 -8.42 -10.41 18.29
CA ALA A 124 -7.16 -10.14 17.59
C ALA A 124 -6.14 -9.35 18.43
N TYR A 125 -4.88 -9.81 18.38
CA TYR A 125 -3.73 -9.23 19.08
C TYR A 125 -2.53 -9.07 18.13
N LEU A 126 -1.62 -8.15 18.47
CA LEU A 126 -0.41 -7.87 17.67
C LEU A 126 0.51 -9.10 17.61
N GLY A 127 1.04 -9.38 16.43
CA GLY A 127 1.83 -10.59 16.16
C GLY A 127 1.02 -11.89 16.04
N GLY A 128 -0.30 -11.85 16.26
CA GLY A 128 -1.18 -12.99 16.00
C GLY A 128 -1.24 -13.32 14.50
N GLN A 129 -1.47 -14.59 14.20
CA GLN A 129 -1.60 -15.08 12.83
C GLN A 129 -3.04 -15.55 12.56
N LYS A 130 -3.54 -15.23 11.36
CA LYS A 130 -4.87 -15.67 10.91
C LYS A 130 -4.83 -16.11 9.45
N PRO A 131 -5.69 -17.08 9.03
CA PRO A 131 -5.76 -17.47 7.63
C PRO A 131 -6.22 -16.32 6.74
N LEU A 132 -5.66 -16.24 5.53
CA LEU A 132 -6.00 -15.16 4.61
C LEU A 132 -7.45 -15.25 4.10
N TYR A 133 -7.96 -16.46 3.87
CA TYR A 133 -9.25 -16.66 3.20
C TYR A 133 -10.47 -16.18 4.00
N CYS A 134 -10.37 -16.08 5.32
CA CYS A 134 -11.50 -15.81 6.21
C CYS A 134 -11.45 -14.43 6.88
N THR A 135 -10.37 -13.67 6.71
CA THR A 135 -10.25 -12.33 7.31
C THR A 135 -10.37 -11.24 6.25
N GLY A 136 -10.88 -10.07 6.63
CA GLY A 136 -10.97 -8.93 5.71
C GLY A 136 -9.59 -8.56 5.16
N LEU A 137 -8.61 -8.38 6.05
CA LEU A 137 -7.21 -8.08 5.71
C LEU A 137 -6.59 -9.15 4.79
N GLY A 138 -6.80 -10.42 5.11
CA GLY A 138 -6.29 -11.52 4.31
C GLY A 138 -6.89 -11.60 2.92
N LYS A 139 -8.21 -11.38 2.81
CA LYS A 139 -8.90 -11.28 1.52
C LYS A 139 -8.47 -10.06 0.71
N ALA A 140 -8.08 -8.96 1.36
CA ALA A 140 -7.45 -7.83 0.67
C ALA A 140 -6.10 -8.27 0.07
N PHE A 141 -5.24 -8.92 0.86
CA PHE A 141 -4.01 -9.49 0.31
C PHE A 141 -4.28 -10.42 -0.88
N LEU A 142 -5.21 -11.37 -0.76
CA LEU A 142 -5.51 -12.30 -1.85
C LEU A 142 -6.05 -11.59 -3.11
N ALA A 143 -6.89 -10.57 -2.97
CA ALA A 143 -7.47 -9.87 -4.11
C ALA A 143 -6.43 -9.01 -4.87
N PHE A 144 -5.45 -8.45 -4.16
CA PHE A 144 -4.53 -7.45 -4.70
C PHE A 144 -3.08 -7.92 -4.87
N MET A 145 -2.67 -9.05 -4.28
CA MET A 145 -1.34 -9.64 -4.50
C MET A 145 -1.12 -10.11 -5.95
N ASN A 146 0.13 -10.45 -6.26
CA ASN A 146 0.50 -11.04 -7.55
C ASN A 146 -0.33 -12.30 -7.83
N GLU A 147 -0.74 -12.46 -9.08
CA GLU A 147 -1.57 -13.59 -9.52
C GLU A 147 -0.92 -14.95 -9.21
N ASN A 148 0.39 -15.09 -9.40
CA ASN A 148 1.11 -16.34 -9.12
C ASN A 148 1.07 -16.69 -7.63
N ASP A 149 1.24 -15.70 -6.75
CA ASP A 149 1.18 -15.91 -5.30
C ASP A 149 -0.24 -16.28 -4.87
N ARG A 150 -1.25 -15.61 -5.42
CA ARG A 150 -2.67 -15.95 -5.19
C ARG A 150 -2.97 -17.39 -5.64
N ILE A 151 -2.58 -17.76 -6.85
CA ILE A 151 -2.81 -19.12 -7.39
C ILE A 151 -2.11 -20.16 -6.51
N ASN A 152 -0.85 -19.91 -6.11
CA ASN A 152 -0.10 -20.80 -5.24
C ASN A 152 -0.78 -20.98 -3.88
N TYR A 153 -1.25 -19.89 -3.27
CA TYR A 153 -2.01 -19.95 -2.02
C TYR A 153 -3.29 -20.77 -2.19
N LEU A 154 -4.10 -20.47 -3.21
CA LEU A 154 -5.36 -21.17 -3.45
C LEU A 154 -5.17 -22.66 -3.74
N ASN A 155 -4.05 -23.05 -4.34
CA ASN A 155 -3.74 -24.45 -4.59
C ASN A 155 -3.36 -25.20 -3.32
N THR A 156 -2.60 -24.57 -2.42
CA THR A 156 -2.03 -25.21 -1.23
C THR A 156 -2.93 -25.12 0.01
N VAL A 157 -3.77 -24.09 0.13
CA VAL A 157 -4.61 -23.87 1.30
C VAL A 157 -5.75 -24.89 1.40
N GLN A 158 -6.02 -25.32 2.64
CA GLN A 158 -7.25 -25.98 3.03
C GLN A 158 -8.21 -24.96 3.64
N LEU A 159 -9.35 -24.75 3.00
CA LEU A 159 -10.39 -23.85 3.50
C LEU A 159 -11.20 -24.58 4.59
N LYS A 160 -10.86 -24.34 5.86
CA LYS A 160 -11.57 -24.92 7.01
C LYS A 160 -12.71 -23.97 7.40
N ALA A 161 -13.87 -24.53 7.74
CA ALA A 161 -14.94 -23.74 8.33
C ALA A 161 -14.53 -23.31 9.74
N ILE A 162 -14.49 -22.00 9.98
CA ILE A 162 -14.23 -21.41 11.30
C ILE A 162 -15.56 -21.04 11.95
N THR A 163 -16.46 -20.48 11.16
CA THR A 163 -17.85 -20.17 11.47
C THR A 163 -18.75 -20.78 10.39
N GLU A 164 -20.07 -20.65 10.54
CA GLU A 164 -21.03 -21.08 9.51
C GLU A 164 -20.92 -20.26 8.22
N GLN A 165 -20.40 -19.02 8.32
CA GLN A 165 -20.28 -18.09 7.19
C GLN A 165 -18.96 -18.24 6.42
N THR A 166 -17.98 -18.97 6.96
CA THR A 166 -16.67 -19.12 6.33
C THR A 166 -16.78 -19.71 4.92
N ILE A 167 -16.19 -19.03 3.93
CA ILE A 167 -16.11 -19.55 2.56
C ILE A 167 -15.22 -20.80 2.52
N THR A 168 -15.81 -21.95 2.24
CA THR A 168 -15.11 -23.25 2.13
C THR A 168 -14.92 -23.74 0.70
N SER A 169 -15.49 -23.04 -0.30
CA SER A 169 -15.31 -23.33 -1.72
C SER A 169 -14.23 -22.44 -2.34
N LYS A 170 -13.24 -23.07 -2.99
CA LYS A 170 -12.18 -22.33 -3.71
C LYS A 170 -12.72 -21.50 -4.88
N GLU A 171 -13.75 -21.99 -5.57
CA GLU A 171 -14.37 -21.27 -6.68
C GLU A 171 -15.17 -20.06 -6.20
N GLU A 172 -15.92 -20.20 -5.10
CA GLU A 172 -16.61 -19.06 -4.49
C GLU A 172 -15.62 -18.02 -3.98
N LEU A 173 -14.54 -18.45 -3.31
CA LEU A 173 -13.49 -17.54 -2.86
C LEU A 173 -12.88 -16.77 -4.04
N LYS A 174 -12.52 -17.46 -5.14
CA LYS A 174 -11.99 -16.80 -6.35
C LYS A 174 -12.94 -15.73 -6.89
N LYS A 175 -14.24 -16.02 -6.96
CA LYS A 175 -15.26 -15.05 -7.40
C LYS A 175 -15.28 -13.82 -6.49
N ARG A 176 -15.31 -14.02 -5.17
CA ARG A 176 -15.26 -12.91 -4.20
C ARG A 176 -13.98 -12.08 -4.32
N LEU A 177 -12.83 -12.72 -4.53
CA LEU A 177 -11.57 -11.98 -4.73
C LEU A 177 -11.60 -11.10 -5.98
N GLN A 178 -12.29 -11.51 -7.05
CA GLN A 178 -12.50 -10.67 -8.23
C GLN A 178 -13.40 -9.47 -7.92
N GLU A 179 -14.51 -9.70 -7.20
CA GLU A 179 -15.41 -8.63 -6.74
C GLU A 179 -14.63 -7.60 -5.88
N TYR A 180 -13.84 -8.07 -4.92
CA TYR A 180 -13.01 -7.23 -4.05
C TYR A 180 -12.00 -6.40 -4.82
N ARG A 181 -11.38 -6.99 -5.85
CA ARG A 181 -10.45 -6.28 -6.73
C ARG A 181 -11.13 -5.15 -7.48
N GLN A 182 -12.34 -5.38 -8.00
CA GLN A 182 -13.10 -4.36 -8.75
C GLN A 182 -13.59 -3.22 -7.84
N GLN A 183 -14.08 -3.53 -6.65
CA GLN A 183 -14.62 -2.51 -5.74
C GLN A 183 -13.54 -1.79 -4.90
N GLY A 184 -12.31 -2.32 -4.85
CA GLY A 184 -11.19 -1.70 -4.14
C GLY A 184 -11.12 -1.99 -2.63
N TYR A 185 -11.88 -2.96 -2.13
CA TYR A 185 -11.91 -3.35 -0.72
C TYR A 185 -12.45 -4.77 -0.55
N SER A 186 -12.11 -5.44 0.55
CA SER A 186 -12.61 -6.76 0.92
C SER A 186 -13.49 -6.70 2.17
N ILE A 187 -14.27 -7.76 2.36
CA ILE A 187 -15.23 -7.91 3.44
C ILE A 187 -14.95 -9.24 4.15
N ASP A 188 -15.06 -9.23 5.47
CA ASP A 188 -15.26 -10.41 6.31
C ASP A 188 -16.59 -10.26 7.03
N ASP A 189 -17.55 -11.09 6.61
CA ASP A 189 -18.92 -11.09 7.10
C ASP A 189 -19.12 -12.28 8.04
N GLU A 190 -18.61 -12.15 9.26
CA GLU A 190 -18.64 -13.19 10.31
C GLU A 190 -17.93 -14.48 9.90
N GLU A 191 -16.94 -14.42 8.99
CA GLU A 191 -16.26 -15.62 8.46
C GLU A 191 -15.15 -16.14 9.38
N ASN A 192 -14.54 -15.28 10.18
CA ASN A 192 -13.50 -15.65 11.14
C ASN A 192 -13.96 -15.61 12.62
N GLU A 193 -14.99 -14.83 12.95
CA GLU A 193 -15.54 -14.73 14.31
C GLU A 193 -17.03 -14.34 14.23
N ASP A 194 -17.90 -15.07 14.91
CA ASP A 194 -19.35 -14.80 14.90
C ASP A 194 -19.65 -13.40 15.47
N GLY A 195 -20.56 -12.68 14.82
CA GLY A 195 -20.93 -11.31 15.16
C GLY A 195 -19.92 -10.24 14.75
N LEU A 196 -18.73 -10.61 14.27
CA LEU A 196 -17.69 -9.69 13.82
C LEU A 196 -17.81 -9.40 12.31
N TYR A 197 -17.77 -8.12 11.95
CA TYR A 197 -17.76 -7.69 10.57
C TYR A 197 -16.56 -6.78 10.32
N CYS A 198 -15.83 -7.05 9.23
CA CYS A 198 -14.64 -6.28 8.89
C CYS A 198 -14.71 -5.76 7.45
N LEU A 199 -14.24 -4.53 7.26
CA LEU A 199 -14.00 -3.91 5.97
C LEU A 199 -12.51 -3.63 5.85
N ALA A 200 -11.85 -4.08 4.78
CA ALA A 200 -10.42 -3.91 4.61
C ALA A 200 -10.04 -3.35 3.24
N ALA A 201 -8.99 -2.53 3.21
CA ALA A 201 -8.45 -1.91 2.00
C ALA A 201 -6.94 -2.18 1.87
N PRO A 202 -6.44 -2.39 0.64
CA PRO A 202 -5.03 -2.60 0.38
C PRO A 202 -4.21 -1.31 0.54
N VAL A 203 -2.96 -1.45 0.94
CA VAL A 203 -1.95 -0.40 0.96
C VAL A 203 -0.82 -0.81 0.00
N PHE A 204 -0.56 0.04 -0.99
CA PHE A 204 0.37 -0.24 -2.08
C PHE A 204 1.69 0.52 -1.91
N ASP A 205 2.77 -0.04 -2.45
CA ASP A 205 4.03 0.68 -2.66
C ASP A 205 4.11 1.35 -4.04
N ILE A 206 5.25 1.98 -4.31
CA ILE A 206 5.59 2.59 -5.60
C ILE A 206 5.50 1.65 -6.81
N MET A 207 5.61 0.33 -6.62
CA MET A 207 5.49 -0.66 -7.69
C MET A 207 4.04 -1.15 -7.88
N GLY A 208 3.08 -0.59 -7.13
CA GLY A 208 1.69 -1.05 -7.13
C GLY A 208 1.51 -2.42 -6.47
N SER A 209 2.51 -2.90 -5.73
CA SER A 209 2.44 -4.15 -4.98
C SER A 209 1.86 -3.89 -3.60
N ILE A 210 0.97 -4.77 -3.15
CA ILE A 210 0.39 -4.64 -1.80
C ILE A 210 1.46 -4.95 -0.75
N GLN A 211 1.76 -3.98 0.11
CA GLN A 211 2.71 -4.13 1.23
C GLN A 211 2.02 -4.31 2.57
N ALA A 212 0.82 -3.74 2.71
CA ALA A 212 -0.01 -3.89 3.90
C ALA A 212 -1.49 -3.91 3.53
N ALA A 213 -2.32 -4.29 4.49
CA ALA A 213 -3.75 -4.03 4.44
C ALA A 213 -4.15 -3.33 5.74
N ILE A 214 -5.15 -2.46 5.65
CA ILE A 214 -5.78 -1.85 6.82
C ILE A 214 -7.25 -2.25 6.87
N SER A 215 -7.81 -2.36 8.08
CA SER A 215 -9.22 -2.73 8.24
C SER A 215 -9.87 -2.00 9.40
N VAL A 216 -11.19 -1.83 9.30
CA VAL A 216 -12.07 -1.45 10.41
C VAL A 216 -12.91 -2.68 10.76
N ALA A 217 -12.98 -3.00 12.05
CA ALA A 217 -13.71 -4.16 12.54
C ALA A 217 -14.57 -3.80 13.76
N GLY A 218 -15.75 -4.40 13.81
CA GLY A 218 -16.70 -4.22 14.90
C GLY A 218 -17.92 -5.13 14.74
N PRO A 219 -18.91 -5.04 15.64
CA PRO A 219 -20.16 -5.78 15.56
C PRO A 219 -20.91 -5.48 14.26
N LYS A 220 -21.38 -6.54 13.60
CA LYS A 220 -22.02 -6.48 12.28
C LYS A 220 -23.09 -5.41 12.15
N GLU A 221 -24.03 -5.36 13.10
CA GLU A 221 -25.13 -4.39 13.05
C GLU A 221 -24.63 -2.94 12.96
N ARG A 222 -23.58 -2.59 13.72
CA ARG A 222 -23.00 -1.25 13.70
C ARG A 222 -22.24 -1.00 12.42
N MET A 223 -21.39 -1.94 12.02
CA MET A 223 -20.60 -1.85 10.80
C MET A 223 -21.49 -1.62 9.57
N LEU A 224 -22.59 -2.38 9.45
CA LEU A 224 -23.56 -2.23 8.36
C LEU A 224 -24.26 -0.86 8.40
N ARG A 225 -24.66 -0.37 9.58
CA ARG A 225 -25.36 0.92 9.74
C ARG A 225 -24.54 2.11 9.24
N GLN A 226 -23.21 2.04 9.31
CA GLN A 226 -22.29 3.12 8.93
C GLN A 226 -21.30 2.71 7.82
N GLN A 227 -21.62 1.65 7.06
CA GLN A 227 -20.71 1.01 6.11
C GLN A 227 -20.14 1.99 5.08
N GLU A 228 -20.99 2.83 4.47
CA GLU A 228 -20.53 3.79 3.45
C GLU A 228 -19.54 4.82 4.02
N SER A 229 -19.82 5.32 5.24
CA SER A 229 -18.92 6.24 5.94
C SER A 229 -17.59 5.57 6.27
N ILE A 230 -17.62 4.32 6.77
CA ILE A 230 -16.39 3.56 7.04
C ILE A 230 -15.59 3.38 5.76
N LEU A 231 -16.21 2.92 4.67
CA LEU A 231 -15.53 2.66 3.40
C LEU A 231 -14.85 3.91 2.86
N LYS A 232 -15.51 5.07 2.96
CA LYS A 232 -14.94 6.35 2.55
C LYS A 232 -13.65 6.66 3.33
N HIS A 233 -13.71 6.64 4.67
CA HIS A 233 -12.56 6.95 5.51
C HIS A 233 -11.46 5.90 5.40
N LEU A 234 -11.82 4.63 5.29
CA LEU A 234 -10.90 3.51 5.12
C LEU A 234 -10.10 3.63 3.82
N LYS A 235 -10.77 3.84 2.68
CA LYS A 235 -10.11 4.00 1.37
C LYS A 235 -9.22 5.25 1.35
N GLN A 236 -9.69 6.38 1.89
CA GLN A 236 -8.88 7.59 2.01
C GLN A 236 -7.63 7.36 2.85
N THR A 237 -7.76 6.66 3.98
CA THR A 237 -6.65 6.34 4.87
C THR A 237 -5.65 5.42 4.17
N ALA A 238 -6.13 4.39 3.47
CA ALA A 238 -5.28 3.47 2.71
C ALA A 238 -4.50 4.21 1.60
N ALA A 239 -5.15 5.11 0.88
CA ALA A 239 -4.52 5.95 -0.15
C ALA A 239 -3.44 6.87 0.45
N VAL A 240 -3.70 7.50 1.60
CA VAL A 240 -2.71 8.35 2.30
C VAL A 240 -1.49 7.54 2.72
N ILE A 241 -1.68 6.32 3.24
CA ILE A 241 -0.56 5.46 3.62
C ILE A 241 0.20 4.99 2.38
N SER A 242 -0.50 4.60 1.31
CA SER A 242 0.12 4.17 0.05
C SER A 242 0.95 5.30 -0.58
N ALA A 243 0.45 6.54 -0.57
CA ALA A 243 1.19 7.70 -1.05
C ALA A 243 2.49 7.94 -0.27
N LYS A 244 2.48 7.71 1.05
CA LYS A 244 3.71 7.76 1.87
C LYS A 244 4.71 6.64 1.53
N LEU A 245 4.24 5.53 0.96
CA LEU A 245 5.07 4.44 0.40
C LEU A 245 5.44 4.66 -1.07
N GLY A 246 5.15 5.85 -1.62
CA GLY A 246 5.50 6.23 -2.99
C GLY A 246 4.50 5.75 -4.05
N TYR A 247 3.34 5.20 -3.68
CA TYR A 247 2.31 4.84 -4.63
C TYR A 247 1.67 6.10 -5.24
N VAL A 248 1.62 6.16 -6.56
CA VAL A 248 0.91 7.19 -7.33
C VAL A 248 -0.22 6.49 -8.07
N SER A 249 -1.47 6.82 -7.75
CA SER A 249 -2.63 6.25 -8.45
C SER A 249 -2.66 6.73 -9.90
N GLU A 250 -2.82 5.81 -10.86
CA GLU A 250 -2.99 6.16 -12.29
C GLU A 250 -4.29 6.94 -12.59
N GLU A 251 -5.21 7.04 -11.63
CA GLU A 251 -6.41 7.89 -11.73
C GLU A 251 -6.06 9.36 -11.42
N GLY A 252 -5.38 10.02 -12.36
CA GLY A 252 -4.96 11.41 -12.19
C GLY A 252 -4.24 12.07 -13.36
N VAL A 253 -4.47 11.60 -14.60
CA VAL A 253 -4.14 12.33 -15.84
C VAL A 253 -5.41 12.53 -16.65
#